data_AF-A0AAE1JGY3-F1
#
_entry.id   AF-A0AAE1JGY3-F1
#
_cell.length_a   1.000
_cell.length_b   1.000
_cell.length_c   1.000
_cell.angle_alpha   90.00
_cell.angle_beta   90.00
_cell.angle_gamma   90.00
#
_symmetry.space_group_name_H-M   'P 1'
#
loop_
_entity.id
_entity.type
_entity.pdbx_description
1 polymer ?
#
loop_
_entity_poly.entity_id
_entity_poly.type
_entity_poly.pdbx_seq_one_letter_code
_entity_poly.pdbx_strand_id
1 'polypeptide(L)'
;MKRIVVAGGMPFLPEEIIRDILIRLPVKTLIRSRCVCKHWENLIRTPSFISEHLHHCRTHQNPSLLLQQRYNLWLFDCKMKPQKFNIAPVIGSSNPFRIVGSCNGLLCVSVYRYPELYPFLLLWNPATREVRQLPPNTPNTKGADLPFQFPPYTIRAVLPFNVGFGFSPVVNDYKVVITYHDYDYASAFEVVLVVVYSLSSGSWTKVEFGIKNVGLNEESVTVNGIMFWFGCGRNPDTHTYYFAIVSFDIANEVFTLIPTPTPDWSASTSRLTMHEDKLAVLSCFATQDSESFIELWMMEDGSGASWAKKYSSCPIPRVVRPVMTTWMNQIVCDGGEKEHYNQQKITLLNISTNELKAFNINRCGRGNGSGSIYYHAESLVPIGGKKL
;
A
#
# COMPACT_ATOMS: atom_id res chain seq x y z
N MET A 1 12.59 68.94 3.75
CA MET A 1 12.61 67.51 4.11
C MET A 1 13.28 66.74 2.98
N LYS A 2 14.43 66.10 3.26
CA LYS A 2 15.23 65.38 2.27
C LYS A 2 14.43 64.16 1.77
N ARG A 3 14.28 64.05 0.45
CA ARG A 3 13.87 62.82 -0.23
C ARG A 3 14.95 61.76 0.04
N ILE A 4 14.61 60.74 0.82
CA ILE A 4 15.40 59.51 0.87
C ILE A 4 14.99 58.72 -0.37
N VAL A 5 15.88 58.73 -1.38
CA VAL A 5 15.84 57.77 -2.48
C VAL A 5 16.52 56.51 -1.94
N VAL A 6 15.72 55.50 -1.60
CA VAL A 6 16.27 54.16 -1.32
C VAL A 6 16.64 53.54 -2.67
N ALA A 7 17.93 53.29 -2.86
CA ALA A 7 18.48 52.64 -4.02
C ALA A 7 17.95 51.20 -4.15
N GLY A 8 17.84 50.73 -5.39
CA GLY A 8 17.19 49.49 -5.81
C GLY A 8 17.66 48.22 -5.09
N GLY A 9 16.66 47.44 -4.67
CA GLY A 9 16.77 46.08 -4.19
C GLY A 9 15.44 45.69 -3.56
N MET A 10 14.53 45.07 -4.31
CA MET A 10 13.35 44.42 -3.72
C MET A 10 13.85 43.46 -2.63
N PRO A 11 13.25 43.44 -1.42
CA PRO A 11 13.61 42.46 -0.41
C PRO A 11 13.17 41.08 -0.91
N PHE A 12 14.09 40.37 -1.55
CA PHE A 12 13.91 38.96 -1.86
C PHE A 12 14.16 38.16 -0.60
N LEU A 13 13.19 37.32 -0.21
CA LEU A 13 13.41 36.31 0.81
C LEU A 13 14.54 35.37 0.32
N PRO A 14 15.48 34.97 1.19
CA PRO A 14 16.47 33.95 0.87
C PRO A 14 15.79 32.64 0.41
N GLU A 15 16.45 31.89 -0.48
CA GLU A 15 15.88 30.65 -1.03
C GLU A 15 15.55 29.64 0.07
N GLU A 16 16.37 29.57 1.12
CA GLU A 16 16.17 28.69 2.27
C GLU A 16 14.87 29.01 3.00
N ILE A 17 14.53 30.29 3.13
CA ILE A 17 13.30 30.74 3.78
C ILE A 17 12.10 30.46 2.88
N ILE A 18 12.21 30.69 1.57
CA ILE A 18 11.17 30.32 0.59
C ILE A 18 10.91 28.82 0.67
N ARG A 19 11.96 28.00 0.67
CA ARG A 19 11.90 26.55 0.77
C ARG A 19 11.20 26.10 2.06
N ASP A 20 11.59 26.62 3.22
CA ASP A 20 10.97 26.29 4.51
C ASP A 20 9.48 26.66 4.54
N ILE A 21 9.10 27.81 3.98
CA ILE A 21 7.69 28.22 3.84
C ILE A 21 6.94 27.23 2.94
N LEU A 22 7.47 26.94 1.76
CA LEU A 22 6.78 26.11 0.75
C LEU A 22 6.63 24.66 1.24
N ILE A 23 7.63 24.07 1.90
CA ILE A 23 7.56 22.68 2.41
C ILE A 23 6.41 22.47 3.39
N ARG A 24 5.99 23.52 4.11
CA ARG A 24 4.88 23.46 5.06
C ARG A 24 3.51 23.52 4.40
N LEU A 25 3.44 23.87 3.12
CA LEU A 25 2.17 24.04 2.40
C LEU A 25 1.59 22.69 1.94
N PRO A 26 0.25 22.56 1.91
CA PRO A 26 -0.41 21.42 1.28
C PRO A 26 -0.09 21.29 -0.21
N VAL A 27 -0.11 20.06 -0.74
CA VAL A 27 0.23 19.77 -2.15
C VAL A 27 -0.61 20.60 -3.13
N LYS A 28 -1.92 20.74 -2.90
CA LYS A 28 -2.80 21.56 -3.75
C LYS A 28 -2.37 23.03 -3.80
N THR A 29 -1.93 23.58 -2.66
CA THR A 29 -1.42 24.94 -2.57
C THR A 29 -0.09 25.05 -3.31
N LEU A 30 0.81 24.07 -3.18
CA LEU A 30 2.07 24.02 -3.90
C LEU A 30 1.88 23.97 -5.42
N ILE A 31 0.94 23.16 -5.90
CA ILE A 31 0.60 23.09 -7.33
C ILE A 31 0.16 24.46 -7.85
N ARG A 32 -0.65 25.21 -7.10
CA ARG A 32 -1.07 26.59 -7.46
C ARG A 32 0.10 27.58 -7.37
N SER A 33 0.99 27.37 -6.41
CA SER A 33 2.16 28.23 -6.16
C SER A 33 3.17 28.20 -7.31
N ARG A 34 3.16 27.15 -8.13
CA ARG A 34 3.93 27.11 -9.39
C ARG A 34 3.61 28.26 -10.33
N CYS A 35 2.39 28.81 -10.28
CA CYS A 35 1.99 29.93 -11.13
C CYS A 35 2.50 31.30 -10.63
N VAL A 36 3.10 31.37 -9.43
CA VAL A 36 3.54 32.65 -8.84
C VAL A 36 4.79 33.18 -9.54
N CYS A 37 5.82 32.35 -9.70
CA CYS A 37 7.03 32.70 -10.46
C CYS A 37 7.81 31.45 -10.90
N LYS A 38 8.69 31.61 -11.90
CA LYS A 38 9.54 30.53 -12.45
C LYS A 38 10.46 29.90 -11.39
N HIS A 39 10.96 30.70 -10.44
CA HIS A 39 11.81 30.19 -9.37
C HIS A 39 11.06 29.18 -8.49
N TRP A 40 9.83 29.50 -8.07
CA TRP A 40 8.98 28.60 -7.28
C TRP A 40 8.57 27.36 -8.09
N GLU A 41 8.21 27.54 -9.37
CA GLU A 41 7.90 26.41 -10.25
C GLU A 41 9.06 25.40 -10.33
N ASN A 42 10.29 25.90 -10.54
CA ASN A 42 11.50 25.10 -10.62
C ASN A 42 11.82 24.42 -9.29
N LEU A 43 11.79 25.17 -8.19
CA LEU A 43 12.06 24.66 -6.83
C LEU A 43 11.12 23.50 -6.47
N ILE A 44 9.81 23.69 -6.65
CA ILE A 44 8.76 22.69 -6.35
C ILE A 44 8.88 21.44 -7.23
N ARG A 45 9.54 21.52 -8.40
CA ARG A 45 9.79 20.38 -9.30
C ARG A 45 11.05 19.59 -8.94
N THR A 46 11.94 20.12 -8.11
CA THR A 46 13.20 19.42 -7.80
C THR A 46 12.95 18.15 -6.97
N PRO A 47 13.64 17.03 -7.26
CA PRO A 47 13.54 15.81 -6.47
C PRO A 47 13.84 16.03 -4.99
N SER A 48 14.82 16.89 -4.68
CA SER A 48 15.16 17.27 -3.30
C SER A 48 13.98 17.90 -2.57
N PHE A 49 13.29 18.86 -3.19
CA PHE A 49 12.13 19.52 -2.58
C PHE A 49 10.99 18.52 -2.37
N ILE A 50 10.73 17.64 -3.35
CA ILE A 50 9.68 16.62 -3.26
C ILE A 50 9.96 15.65 -2.11
N SER A 51 11.21 15.18 -1.97
CA SER A 51 11.62 14.29 -0.88
C SER A 51 11.49 14.96 0.49
N GLU A 52 11.92 16.22 0.58
CA GLU A 52 11.85 17.02 1.80
C GLU A 52 10.40 17.32 2.22
N HIS A 53 9.55 17.69 1.25
CA HIS A 53 8.11 17.87 1.43
C HIS A 53 7.42 16.58 1.89
N LEU A 54 7.73 15.44 1.26
CA LEU A 54 7.24 14.12 1.67
C LEU A 54 7.63 13.78 3.10
N HIS A 55 8.89 14.02 3.47
CA HIS A 55 9.38 13.77 4.82
C HIS A 55 8.62 14.64 5.83
N HIS A 56 8.51 15.95 5.56
CA HIS A 56 7.75 16.88 6.39
C HIS A 56 6.27 16.47 6.53
N CYS A 57 5.62 16.02 5.45
CA CYS A 57 4.25 15.51 5.49
C CYS A 57 4.12 14.28 6.39
N ARG A 58 5.09 13.37 6.40
CA ARG A 58 5.05 12.17 7.25
C ARG A 58 5.27 12.49 8.72
N THR A 59 6.12 13.45 9.03
CA THR A 59 6.51 13.78 10.41
C THR A 59 5.57 14.79 11.06
N HIS A 60 5.00 15.73 10.29
CA HIS A 60 4.28 16.87 10.84
C HIS A 60 2.83 17.00 10.39
N GLN A 61 2.37 16.23 9.38
CA GLN A 61 0.96 16.21 9.01
C GLN A 61 0.28 14.94 9.52
N ASN A 62 -0.98 15.08 9.92
CA ASN A 62 -1.74 13.97 10.41
C ASN A 62 -2.06 12.99 9.26
N PRO A 63 -1.67 11.70 9.35
CA PRO A 63 -1.93 10.74 8.28
C PRO A 63 -3.43 10.56 8.03
N SER A 64 -3.82 10.47 6.76
CA SER A 64 -5.19 10.13 6.38
C SER A 64 -5.29 8.63 6.08
N LEU A 65 -6.49 8.07 6.26
CA LEU A 65 -6.78 6.69 5.89
C LEU A 65 -7.59 6.67 4.60
N LEU A 66 -7.24 5.77 3.69
CA LEU A 66 -7.95 5.52 2.46
C LEU A 66 -8.62 4.15 2.57
N LEU A 67 -9.95 4.16 2.67
CA LEU A 67 -10.77 2.96 2.65
C LEU A 67 -11.23 2.68 1.22
N GLN A 68 -10.96 1.47 0.77
CA GLN A 68 -11.48 0.97 -0.50
C GLN A 68 -12.78 0.20 -0.31
N GLN A 69 -13.80 0.58 -1.06
CA GLN A 69 -15.00 -0.21 -1.35
C GLN A 69 -14.99 -0.64 -2.83
N ARG A 70 -15.84 -1.59 -3.22
CA ARG A 70 -15.83 -2.23 -4.56
C ARG A 70 -15.70 -1.27 -5.76
N TYR A 71 -16.35 -0.11 -5.69
CA TYR A 71 -16.34 0.91 -6.76
C TYR A 71 -16.03 2.32 -6.25
N ASN A 72 -15.78 2.49 -4.96
CA ASN A 72 -15.66 3.79 -4.31
C ASN A 72 -14.44 3.83 -3.39
N LEU A 73 -13.88 5.02 -3.23
CA LEU A 73 -12.81 5.30 -2.28
C LEU A 73 -13.30 6.36 -1.29
N TRP A 74 -12.95 6.17 -0.03
CA TRP A 74 -13.23 7.11 1.05
C TRP A 74 -11.94 7.50 1.74
N LEU A 75 -11.74 8.80 1.91
CA LEU A 75 -10.64 9.35 2.68
C LEU A 75 -11.16 9.74 4.07
N PHE A 76 -10.47 9.32 5.11
CA PHE A 76 -10.71 9.72 6.49
C PHE A 76 -9.58 10.60 6.94
N ASP A 77 -9.92 11.79 7.42
CA ASP A 77 -8.95 12.66 8.06
C ASP A 77 -8.58 12.14 9.48
N CYS A 78 -7.69 12.87 10.14
CA CYS A 78 -7.26 12.59 11.52
C CYS A 78 -8.38 12.61 12.57
N LYS A 79 -9.55 13.16 12.24
CA LYS A 79 -10.73 13.21 13.11
C LYS A 79 -11.77 12.16 12.69
N MET A 80 -11.38 11.20 11.82
CA MET A 80 -12.25 10.18 11.26
C MET A 80 -13.46 10.73 10.50
N LYS A 81 -13.34 11.93 9.92
CA LYS A 81 -14.39 12.48 9.08
C LYS A 81 -14.30 11.87 7.68
N PRO A 82 -15.33 11.14 7.21
CA PRO A 82 -15.33 10.54 5.88
C PRO A 82 -15.51 11.62 4.81
N GLN A 83 -14.68 11.55 3.76
CA GLN A 83 -14.82 12.31 2.53
C GLN A 83 -14.80 11.35 1.34
N LYS A 84 -15.77 11.48 0.43
CA LYS A 84 -15.73 10.72 -0.82
C LYS A 84 -14.49 11.12 -1.62
N PHE A 85 -13.68 10.14 -1.98
CA PHE A 85 -12.45 10.37 -2.72
C PHE A 85 -12.74 10.33 -4.22
N ASN A 86 -12.27 11.34 -4.94
CA ASN A 86 -12.53 11.47 -6.37
C ASN A 86 -11.63 10.50 -7.14
N ILE A 87 -12.25 9.50 -7.76
CA ILE A 87 -11.57 8.49 -8.56
C ILE A 87 -11.32 9.04 -9.97
N ALA A 88 -10.12 8.82 -10.51
CA ALA A 88 -9.80 9.19 -11.88
C ALA A 88 -10.74 8.47 -12.88
N PRO A 89 -11.28 9.15 -13.92
CA PRO A 89 -12.23 8.55 -14.86
C PRO A 89 -11.74 7.24 -15.51
N VAL A 90 -10.45 7.13 -15.80
CA VAL A 90 -9.83 5.92 -16.37
C VAL A 90 -9.95 4.67 -15.48
N ILE A 91 -10.14 4.89 -14.17
CA ILE A 91 -10.35 3.86 -13.15
C ILE A 91 -11.85 3.56 -12.98
N GLY A 92 -12.73 4.57 -13.05
CA GLY A 92 -13.99 4.57 -12.31
C GLY A 92 -15.29 4.91 -13.04
N SER A 93 -15.57 4.44 -14.27
CA SER A 93 -16.91 4.60 -14.86
C SER A 93 -17.86 3.39 -14.72
N SER A 94 -17.36 2.20 -14.35
CA SER A 94 -18.17 0.98 -14.13
C SER A 94 -17.34 -0.26 -13.75
N ASN A 95 -16.02 -0.22 -13.95
CA ASN A 95 -15.14 -1.36 -13.75
C ASN A 95 -14.81 -1.56 -12.26
N PRO A 96 -14.80 -2.81 -11.75
CA PRO A 96 -14.24 -3.09 -10.44
C PRO A 96 -12.73 -2.83 -10.46
N PHE A 97 -12.20 -2.31 -9.35
CA PHE A 97 -10.78 -2.07 -9.19
C PHE A 97 -10.34 -2.42 -7.76
N ARG A 98 -9.03 -2.64 -7.62
CA ARG A 98 -8.34 -2.90 -6.37
C ARG A 98 -7.13 -1.99 -6.23
N ILE A 99 -7.00 -1.31 -5.10
CA ILE A 99 -5.73 -0.71 -4.70
C ILE A 99 -4.82 -1.87 -4.30
N VAL A 100 -3.66 -1.93 -4.95
CA VAL A 100 -2.60 -2.89 -4.63
C VAL A 100 -1.81 -2.41 -3.43
N GLY A 101 -1.50 -1.12 -3.40
CA GLY A 101 -0.79 -0.48 -2.30
C GLY A 101 -0.76 1.03 -2.43
N SER A 102 -0.41 1.69 -1.32
CA SER A 102 -0.21 3.13 -1.23
C SER A 102 1.18 3.41 -0.70
N CYS A 103 1.96 4.20 -1.43
CA CYS A 103 3.34 4.50 -1.08
C CYS A 103 3.66 5.94 -1.47
N ASN A 104 4.04 6.78 -0.50
CA ASN A 104 4.48 8.16 -0.72
C ASN A 104 3.45 8.99 -1.52
N GLY A 105 2.16 8.76 -1.27
CA GLY A 105 1.04 9.38 -1.97
C GLY A 105 0.74 8.87 -3.38
N LEU A 106 1.55 7.94 -3.89
CA LEU A 106 1.22 7.17 -5.08
C LEU A 106 0.35 5.97 -4.71
N LEU A 107 -0.61 5.67 -5.57
CA LEU A 107 -1.44 4.48 -5.50
C LEU A 107 -1.11 3.57 -6.70
N CYS A 108 -0.83 2.30 -6.42
CA CYS A 108 -0.87 1.27 -7.46
C CYS A 108 -2.27 0.67 -7.47
N VAL A 109 -2.91 0.61 -8.64
CA VAL A 109 -4.29 0.18 -8.81
C VAL A 109 -4.35 -0.88 -9.90
N SER A 110 -5.07 -1.95 -9.61
CA SER A 110 -5.46 -3.02 -10.51
C SER A 110 -6.90 -2.79 -10.94
N VAL A 111 -7.17 -2.71 -12.24
CA VAL A 111 -8.50 -2.43 -12.77
C VAL A 111 -8.93 -3.55 -13.70
N TYR A 112 -10.12 -4.10 -13.42
CA TYR A 112 -10.67 -5.25 -14.14
C TYR A 112 -11.65 -4.75 -15.19
N ARG A 113 -11.29 -4.87 -16.47
CA ARG A 113 -12.17 -4.50 -17.60
C ARG A 113 -12.70 -5.74 -18.27
N TYR A 114 -14.02 -5.92 -18.29
CA TYR A 114 -14.62 -6.96 -19.13
C TYR A 114 -14.48 -6.57 -20.62
N PRO A 115 -14.13 -7.49 -21.53
CA PRO A 115 -13.98 -8.94 -21.37
C PRO A 115 -12.54 -9.42 -21.10
N GLU A 116 -11.61 -8.54 -20.70
CA GLU A 116 -10.23 -8.94 -20.40
C GLU A 116 -10.16 -9.87 -19.18
N LEU A 117 -9.37 -10.93 -19.31
CA LEU A 117 -9.19 -11.94 -18.27
C LEU A 117 -8.27 -11.47 -17.14
N TYR A 118 -7.36 -10.55 -17.44
CA TYR A 118 -6.40 -9.99 -16.50
C TYR A 118 -6.66 -8.51 -16.29
N PRO A 119 -6.51 -8.00 -15.07
CA PRO A 119 -6.58 -6.57 -14.84
C PRO A 119 -5.33 -5.89 -15.39
N PHE A 120 -5.49 -4.66 -15.86
CA PHE A 120 -4.37 -3.78 -16.14
C PHE A 120 -3.96 -3.05 -14.86
N LEU A 121 -2.66 -2.78 -14.77
CA LEU A 121 -2.08 -2.04 -13.65
C LEU A 121 -1.86 -0.58 -14.05
N LEU A 122 -2.10 0.30 -13.08
CA LEU A 122 -1.82 1.72 -13.21
C LEU A 122 -1.21 2.27 -11.93
N LEU A 123 -0.34 3.26 -12.09
CA LEU A 123 0.09 4.14 -11.04
C LEU A 123 -0.71 5.43 -11.12
N TRP A 124 -1.14 5.90 -9.96
CA TRP A 124 -1.97 7.09 -9.85
C TRP A 124 -1.44 7.99 -8.74
N ASN A 125 -1.23 9.26 -9.06
CA ASN A 125 -1.07 10.31 -8.06
C ASN A 125 -2.37 11.14 -8.01
N PRO A 126 -3.22 10.94 -6.98
CA PRO A 126 -4.48 11.67 -6.86
C PRO A 126 -4.30 13.18 -6.69
N ALA A 127 -3.21 13.62 -6.05
CA ALA A 127 -2.97 15.02 -5.74
C ALA A 127 -2.53 15.81 -6.98
N THR A 128 -1.70 15.22 -7.84
CA THR A 128 -1.26 15.83 -9.11
C THR A 128 -2.17 15.50 -10.30
N ARG A 129 -3.11 14.56 -10.11
CA ARG A 129 -4.01 14.01 -11.16
C ARG A 129 -3.27 13.31 -12.30
N GLU A 130 -2.04 12.89 -12.06
CA GLU A 130 -1.28 12.11 -13.03
C GLU A 130 -1.69 10.64 -12.94
N VAL A 131 -1.89 10.01 -14.09
CA VAL A 131 -2.10 8.56 -14.20
C VAL A 131 -1.15 7.97 -15.24
N ARG A 132 -0.49 6.87 -14.88
CA ARG A 132 0.35 6.07 -15.76
C ARG A 132 -0.12 4.64 -15.78
N GLN A 133 -0.66 4.20 -16.91
CA GLN A 133 -0.90 2.78 -17.16
C GLN A 133 0.45 2.09 -17.37
N LEU A 134 0.62 0.93 -16.75
CA LEU A 134 1.83 0.12 -16.91
C LEU A 134 1.79 -0.65 -18.24
N PRO A 135 2.95 -0.99 -18.84
CA PRO A 135 2.99 -1.83 -20.02
C PRO A 135 2.32 -3.19 -19.77
N PRO A 136 1.77 -3.84 -20.82
CA PRO A 136 1.18 -5.17 -20.70
C PRO A 136 2.12 -6.17 -20.04
N ASN A 137 1.53 -7.04 -19.24
CA ASN A 137 2.22 -7.97 -18.36
C ASN A 137 1.62 -9.38 -18.42
N THR A 138 0.62 -9.66 -19.28
CA THR A 138 -0.10 -10.95 -19.29
C THR A 138 -0.31 -11.52 -20.70
N PRO A 139 -0.35 -12.85 -20.87
CA PRO A 139 -0.30 -13.51 -22.19
C PRO A 139 -1.49 -13.21 -23.11
N ASN A 140 -2.64 -12.85 -22.54
CA ASN A 140 -3.89 -12.75 -23.28
C ASN A 140 -4.27 -11.33 -23.72
N THR A 141 -3.38 -10.34 -23.57
CA THR A 141 -3.60 -9.05 -24.23
C THR A 141 -3.36 -9.23 -25.73
N LYS A 142 -4.44 -9.35 -26.52
CA LYS A 142 -4.38 -9.59 -27.98
C LYS A 142 -3.40 -8.61 -28.64
N GLY A 143 -2.34 -9.14 -29.25
CA GLY A 143 -1.33 -8.37 -29.99
C GLY A 143 -0.27 -7.66 -29.13
N ALA A 144 -0.16 -7.98 -27.84
CA ALA A 144 0.93 -7.46 -27.02
C ALA A 144 2.18 -8.35 -27.12
N ASP A 145 3.28 -7.77 -27.59
CA ASP A 145 4.61 -8.35 -27.41
C ASP A 145 4.96 -8.28 -25.92
N LEU A 146 4.89 -9.43 -25.25
CA LEU A 146 5.30 -9.52 -23.85
C LEU A 146 6.82 -9.47 -23.74
N PRO A 147 7.37 -8.76 -22.75
CA PRO A 147 8.81 -8.73 -22.53
C PRO A 147 9.36 -10.04 -21.94
N PHE A 148 8.53 -11.05 -21.69
CA PHE A 148 8.92 -12.32 -21.08
C PHE A 148 8.03 -13.50 -21.51
N GLN A 149 8.60 -14.70 -21.43
CA GLN A 149 7.91 -15.96 -21.75
C GLN A 149 7.38 -16.65 -20.49
N PHE A 150 6.19 -17.23 -20.60
CA PHE A 150 5.57 -18.04 -19.54
C PHE A 150 6.02 -19.51 -19.62
N PRO A 151 6.08 -20.25 -18.49
CA PRO A 151 6.44 -21.66 -18.52
C PRO A 151 5.46 -22.50 -19.39
N PRO A 152 5.93 -23.54 -20.11
CA PRO A 152 5.15 -24.21 -21.17
C PRO A 152 3.81 -24.83 -20.71
N TYR A 153 3.71 -25.21 -19.44
CA TYR A 153 2.55 -25.88 -18.84
C TYR A 153 1.43 -24.92 -18.39
N THR A 154 1.65 -23.59 -18.47
CA THR A 154 0.77 -22.58 -17.85
C THR A 154 -0.34 -22.03 -18.75
N ILE A 155 -0.40 -22.45 -20.02
CA ILE A 155 -1.21 -21.78 -21.06
C ILE A 155 -2.73 -22.09 -20.96
N ARG A 156 -3.16 -23.02 -20.09
CA ARG A 156 -4.55 -23.51 -20.07
C ARG A 156 -5.47 -22.93 -18.98
N ALA A 157 -4.93 -22.18 -18.00
CA ALA A 157 -5.73 -21.59 -16.91
C ALA A 157 -5.27 -20.16 -16.60
N VAL A 158 -6.17 -19.33 -16.04
CA VAL A 158 -5.81 -18.01 -15.50
C VAL A 158 -4.90 -18.23 -14.31
N LEU A 159 -3.58 -18.03 -14.48
CA LEU A 159 -2.64 -18.12 -13.36
C LEU A 159 -3.05 -17.12 -12.27
N PRO A 160 -3.24 -17.57 -11.01
CA PRO A 160 -3.31 -16.65 -9.89
C PRO A 160 -2.05 -15.80 -9.88
N PHE A 161 -2.20 -14.51 -9.61
CA PHE A 161 -1.07 -13.63 -9.46
C PHE A 161 -1.31 -12.70 -8.29
N ASN A 162 -0.23 -12.40 -7.57
CA ASN A 162 -0.23 -11.39 -6.53
C ASN A 162 0.57 -10.20 -7.01
N VAL A 163 0.17 -9.01 -6.55
CA VAL A 163 0.85 -7.76 -6.90
C VAL A 163 1.28 -7.07 -5.61
N GLY A 164 2.54 -6.66 -5.55
CA GLY A 164 3.06 -5.76 -4.53
C GLY A 164 3.49 -4.43 -5.12
N PHE A 165 3.47 -3.39 -4.29
CA PHE A 165 3.90 -2.06 -4.67
C PHE A 165 4.63 -1.37 -3.53
N GLY A 166 5.77 -0.77 -3.85
CA GLY A 166 6.62 -0.12 -2.86
C GLY A 166 7.67 0.79 -3.48
N PHE A 167 8.36 1.52 -2.60
CA PHE A 167 9.44 2.44 -2.93
C PHE A 167 10.70 2.06 -2.17
N SER A 168 11.84 2.04 -2.86
CA SER A 168 13.14 1.92 -2.21
C SER A 168 13.83 3.28 -2.14
N PRO A 169 14.20 3.77 -0.94
CA PRO A 169 15.03 4.96 -0.82
C PRO A 169 16.48 4.73 -1.30
N VAL A 170 16.96 3.48 -1.32
CA VAL A 170 18.34 3.14 -1.71
C VAL A 170 18.57 3.36 -3.21
N VAL A 171 17.66 2.84 -4.04
CA VAL A 171 17.71 3.03 -5.50
C VAL A 171 16.82 4.18 -5.98
N ASN A 172 16.15 4.86 -5.04
CA ASN A 172 15.20 5.96 -5.29
C ASN A 172 14.19 5.65 -6.40
N ASP A 173 13.58 4.46 -6.34
CA ASP A 173 12.67 3.98 -7.37
C ASP A 173 11.43 3.32 -6.77
N TYR A 174 10.32 3.44 -7.49
CA TYR A 174 9.10 2.71 -7.22
C TYR A 174 9.09 1.45 -8.05
N LYS A 175 8.80 0.33 -7.40
CA LYS A 175 8.67 -0.95 -8.07
C LYS A 175 7.29 -1.56 -7.88
N VAL A 176 6.83 -2.26 -8.90
CA VAL A 176 5.64 -3.10 -8.86
C VAL A 176 6.10 -4.53 -9.10
N VAL A 177 5.81 -5.42 -8.17
CA VAL A 177 6.21 -6.83 -8.22
C VAL A 177 4.98 -7.65 -8.53
N ILE A 178 5.06 -8.51 -9.53
CA ILE A 178 4.03 -9.50 -9.83
C ILE A 178 4.63 -10.88 -9.63
N THR A 179 3.93 -11.70 -8.87
CA THR A 179 4.26 -13.12 -8.70
C THR A 179 3.14 -13.94 -9.30
N TYR A 180 3.48 -14.88 -10.17
CA TYR A 180 2.54 -15.84 -10.76
C TYR A 180 2.69 -17.17 -10.06
N HIS A 181 1.56 -17.81 -9.80
CA HIS A 181 1.49 -19.04 -9.02
C HIS A 181 1.02 -20.21 -9.86
N ASP A 182 1.54 -21.40 -9.57
CA ASP A 182 0.93 -22.63 -10.09
C ASP A 182 -0.45 -22.84 -9.44
N TYR A 183 -1.42 -23.34 -10.21
CA TYR A 183 -2.75 -23.67 -9.71
C TYR A 183 -2.84 -25.09 -9.15
N ASP A 184 -1.77 -25.89 -9.22
CA ASP A 184 -1.78 -27.25 -8.70
C ASP A 184 -1.91 -27.26 -7.16
N TYR A 185 -3.03 -27.81 -6.66
CA TYR A 185 -3.30 -28.02 -5.24
C TYR A 185 -2.20 -28.81 -4.52
N ALA A 186 -1.43 -29.65 -5.23
CA ALA A 186 -0.30 -30.36 -4.65
C ALA A 186 0.91 -29.45 -4.33
N SER A 187 1.04 -28.32 -5.05
CA SER A 187 2.22 -27.43 -5.02
C SER A 187 2.10 -26.25 -4.04
N ALA A 188 1.03 -26.18 -3.23
CA ALA A 188 0.78 -25.07 -2.32
C ALA A 188 0.74 -23.68 -2.99
N PHE A 189 0.34 -23.61 -4.27
CA PHE A 189 0.37 -22.39 -5.08
C PHE A 189 1.77 -21.78 -5.20
N GLU A 190 2.77 -22.62 -5.48
CA GLU A 190 4.17 -22.21 -5.62
C GLU A 190 4.33 -21.06 -6.63
N VAL A 191 5.19 -20.09 -6.29
CA VAL A 191 5.58 -19.01 -7.23
C VAL A 191 6.43 -19.60 -8.36
N VAL A 192 5.93 -19.48 -9.59
CA VAL A 192 6.61 -20.00 -10.80
C VAL A 192 7.30 -18.91 -11.63
N LEU A 193 6.87 -17.65 -11.48
CA LEU A 193 7.43 -16.53 -12.21
C LEU A 193 7.29 -15.25 -11.38
N VAL A 194 8.37 -14.47 -11.34
CA VAL A 194 8.36 -13.12 -10.79
C VAL A 194 8.79 -12.13 -11.85
N VAL A 195 8.01 -11.06 -12.00
CA VAL A 195 8.36 -9.93 -12.85
C VAL A 195 8.24 -8.63 -12.06
N VAL A 196 9.19 -7.73 -12.28
CA VAL A 196 9.34 -6.48 -11.54
C VAL A 196 9.35 -5.33 -12.52
N TYR A 197 8.42 -4.40 -12.34
CA TYR A 197 8.40 -3.13 -13.06
C TYR A 197 9.15 -2.08 -12.27
N SER A 198 10.01 -1.33 -12.94
CA SER A 198 10.70 -0.16 -12.38
C SER A 198 10.10 1.11 -12.99
N LEU A 199 9.71 2.08 -12.14
CA LEU A 199 9.14 3.34 -12.61
C LEU A 199 10.18 4.19 -13.34
N SER A 200 11.42 4.20 -12.84
CA SER A 200 12.54 4.95 -13.43
C SER A 200 12.88 4.48 -14.85
N SER A 201 12.98 3.16 -15.08
CA SER A 201 13.22 2.59 -16.41
C SER A 201 11.97 2.51 -17.28
N GLY A 202 10.79 2.43 -16.66
CA GLY A 202 9.53 2.25 -17.37
C GLY A 202 9.35 0.86 -17.99
N SER A 203 10.08 -0.15 -17.50
CA SER A 203 10.13 -1.49 -18.09
C SER A 203 9.94 -2.61 -17.07
N TRP A 204 9.52 -3.78 -17.55
CA TRP A 204 9.42 -5.01 -16.77
C TRP A 204 10.70 -5.84 -16.93
N THR A 205 11.15 -6.45 -15.84
CA THR A 205 12.28 -7.38 -15.81
C THR A 205 11.89 -8.65 -15.08
N LYS A 206 12.51 -9.78 -15.44
CA LYS A 206 12.32 -11.05 -14.72
C LYS A 206 13.32 -11.12 -13.57
N VAL A 207 12.85 -11.54 -12.40
CA VAL A 207 13.67 -11.76 -11.20
C VAL A 207 13.50 -13.19 -10.73
N GLU A 208 14.55 -13.75 -10.13
CA GLU A 208 14.50 -15.09 -9.55
C GLU A 208 13.82 -15.04 -8.17
N PHE A 209 12.85 -15.93 -7.95
CA PHE A 209 12.20 -16.04 -6.64
C PHE A 209 13.09 -16.69 -5.59
N GLY A 210 13.95 -17.65 -5.98
CA GLY A 210 14.96 -18.26 -5.11
C GLY A 210 14.43 -19.15 -3.97
N ILE A 211 13.13 -19.11 -3.67
CA ILE A 211 12.49 -19.88 -2.60
C ILE A 211 11.64 -21.00 -3.22
N LYS A 212 11.84 -22.24 -2.78
CA LYS A 212 11.15 -23.42 -3.31
C LYS A 212 9.87 -23.73 -2.54
N ASN A 213 8.84 -24.22 -3.25
CA ASN A 213 7.59 -24.73 -2.68
C ASN A 213 6.86 -23.73 -1.77
N VAL A 214 6.94 -22.43 -2.08
CA VAL A 214 6.27 -21.36 -1.32
C VAL A 214 5.36 -20.57 -2.25
N GLY A 215 4.09 -20.49 -1.87
CA GLY A 215 3.13 -19.55 -2.41
C GLY A 215 3.04 -18.28 -1.56
N LEU A 216 2.53 -17.20 -2.16
CA LEU A 216 2.33 -15.91 -1.50
C LEU A 216 0.84 -15.61 -1.38
N ASN A 217 0.48 -14.87 -0.35
CA ASN A 217 -0.85 -14.28 -0.22
C ASN A 217 -0.94 -12.97 -1.01
N GLU A 218 -2.17 -12.51 -1.24
CA GLU A 218 -2.45 -11.35 -2.10
C GLU A 218 -2.02 -10.00 -1.50
N GLU A 219 -2.04 -9.87 -0.18
CA GLU A 219 -1.78 -8.60 0.50
C GLU A 219 -0.29 -8.44 0.85
N SER A 220 0.27 -7.31 0.44
CA SER A 220 1.65 -6.91 0.72
C SER A 220 1.70 -5.64 1.56
N VAL A 221 2.74 -5.50 2.39
CA VAL A 221 3.10 -4.23 3.02
C VAL A 221 4.54 -3.87 2.63
N THR A 222 4.81 -2.59 2.42
CA THR A 222 6.19 -2.11 2.22
C THR A 222 6.64 -1.33 3.44
N VAL A 223 7.79 -1.70 4.00
CA VAL A 223 8.43 -1.00 5.12
C VAL A 223 9.89 -0.75 4.76
N ASN A 224 10.33 0.51 4.80
CA ASN A 224 11.73 0.93 4.59
C ASN A 224 12.42 0.34 3.33
N GLY A 225 11.69 0.20 2.22
CA GLY A 225 12.25 -0.32 0.97
C GLY A 225 12.22 -1.85 0.83
N ILE A 226 11.60 -2.56 1.76
CA ILE A 226 11.39 -4.00 1.68
C ILE A 226 9.89 -4.26 1.61
N MET A 227 9.44 -5.06 0.64
CA MET A 227 8.06 -5.53 0.57
C MET A 227 7.93 -6.86 1.32
N PHE A 228 6.81 -7.07 1.99
CA PHE A 228 6.55 -8.27 2.76
C PHE A 228 5.17 -8.83 2.43
N TRP A 229 5.10 -10.15 2.31
CA TRP A 229 3.87 -10.93 2.15
C TRP A 229 3.83 -12.02 3.21
N PHE A 230 2.62 -12.45 3.57
CA PHE A 230 2.49 -13.79 4.10
C PHE A 230 2.70 -14.81 2.99
N GLY A 231 3.36 -15.90 3.33
CA GLY A 231 3.54 -17.06 2.48
C GLY A 231 3.08 -18.33 3.16
N CYS A 232 2.74 -19.32 2.34
CA CYS A 232 2.46 -20.68 2.75
C CYS A 232 3.40 -21.60 1.97
N GLY A 233 4.16 -22.42 2.68
CA GLY A 233 5.05 -23.40 2.07
C GLY A 233 4.67 -24.82 2.43
N ARG A 234 5.20 -25.77 1.66
CA ARG A 234 5.10 -27.21 1.96
C ARG A 234 6.49 -27.77 2.20
N ASN A 235 6.70 -28.36 3.36
CA ASN A 235 7.96 -29.03 3.66
C ASN A 235 8.09 -30.26 2.73
N PRO A 236 9.18 -30.38 1.94
CA PRO A 236 9.35 -31.48 1.00
C PRO A 236 9.41 -32.85 1.67
N ASP A 237 10.03 -32.93 2.85
CA ASP A 237 10.34 -34.18 3.53
C ASP A 237 9.15 -34.68 4.36
N THR A 238 8.49 -33.78 5.09
CA THR A 238 7.36 -34.14 5.98
C THR A 238 6.01 -33.98 5.31
N HIS A 239 5.95 -33.33 4.15
CA HIS A 239 4.73 -32.91 3.45
C HIS A 239 3.78 -32.03 4.27
N THR A 240 4.24 -31.49 5.41
CA THR A 240 3.45 -30.58 6.24
C THR A 240 3.50 -29.16 5.71
N TYR A 241 2.38 -28.44 5.83
CA TYR A 241 2.35 -27.02 5.52
C TYR A 241 2.98 -26.20 6.64
N TYR A 242 3.61 -25.08 6.27
CA TYR A 242 4.12 -24.09 7.20
C TYR A 242 3.79 -22.69 6.71
N PHE A 243 3.61 -21.76 7.65
CA PHE A 243 3.45 -20.35 7.35
C PHE A 243 4.78 -19.64 7.50
N ALA A 244 5.03 -18.65 6.64
CA ALA A 244 6.21 -17.81 6.68
C ALA A 244 5.84 -16.38 6.29
N ILE A 245 6.78 -15.46 6.52
CA ILE A 245 6.77 -14.14 5.91
C ILE A 245 7.82 -14.18 4.81
N VAL A 246 7.47 -13.73 3.61
CA VAL A 246 8.40 -13.58 2.51
C VAL A 246 8.69 -12.10 2.34
N SER A 247 9.98 -11.75 2.34
CA SER A 247 10.42 -10.39 2.05
C SER A 247 10.99 -10.29 0.63
N PHE A 248 10.89 -9.10 0.04
CA PHE A 248 11.55 -8.72 -1.19
C PHE A 248 12.26 -7.39 -0.98
N ASP A 249 13.59 -7.42 -1.00
CA ASP A 249 14.40 -6.22 -0.99
C ASP A 249 14.28 -5.53 -2.36
N ILE A 250 13.65 -4.36 -2.40
CA ILE A 250 13.39 -3.66 -3.66
C ILE A 250 14.69 -3.16 -4.31
N ALA A 251 15.71 -2.85 -3.51
CA ALA A 251 17.00 -2.36 -3.99
C ALA A 251 17.82 -3.48 -4.63
N ASN A 252 17.94 -4.61 -3.91
CA ASN A 252 18.75 -5.74 -4.33
C ASN A 252 17.98 -6.75 -5.20
N GLU A 253 16.66 -6.64 -5.25
CA GLU A 253 15.75 -7.57 -5.95
C GLU A 253 15.89 -9.01 -5.48
N VAL A 254 16.07 -9.22 -4.17
CA VAL A 254 16.26 -10.54 -3.56
C VAL A 254 15.07 -10.88 -2.67
N PHE A 255 14.57 -12.10 -2.79
CA PHE A 255 13.58 -12.65 -1.88
C PHE A 255 14.23 -13.42 -0.73
N THR A 256 13.67 -13.28 0.47
CA THR A 256 14.10 -14.05 1.65
C THR A 256 12.90 -14.56 2.46
N LEU A 257 13.10 -15.67 3.15
CA LEU A 257 12.14 -16.21 4.11
C LEU A 257 12.42 -15.68 5.51
N ILE A 258 11.35 -15.28 6.19
CA ILE A 258 11.36 -14.77 7.55
C ILE A 258 10.39 -15.65 8.37
N PRO A 259 10.81 -16.17 9.54
CA PRO A 259 9.93 -16.89 10.45
C PRO A 259 8.76 -16.02 10.93
N THR A 260 7.59 -16.65 11.13
CA THR A 260 6.46 -15.98 11.81
C THR A 260 6.77 -15.80 13.30
N PRO A 261 6.14 -14.81 13.97
CA PRO A 261 6.32 -14.62 15.41
C PRO A 261 5.92 -15.83 16.27
N THR A 262 4.93 -16.60 15.84
CA THR A 262 4.49 -17.82 16.53
C THR A 262 4.26 -18.99 15.55
N PRO A 263 4.38 -20.25 16.00
CA PRO A 263 4.14 -21.43 15.15
C PRO A 263 2.67 -21.65 14.78
N ASP A 264 1.74 -21.32 15.70
CA ASP A 264 0.29 -21.54 15.56
C ASP A 264 -0.40 -20.42 14.74
N TRP A 265 0.33 -19.85 13.80
CA TRP A 265 -0.09 -18.69 13.07
C TRP A 265 -1.17 -19.00 12.03
N SER A 266 -2.09 -18.05 11.80
CA SER A 266 -3.06 -18.14 10.72
C SER A 266 -3.13 -16.88 9.87
N ALA A 267 -2.79 -17.00 8.59
CA ALA A 267 -2.93 -15.89 7.65
C ALA A 267 -4.39 -15.46 7.42
N SER A 268 -5.38 -16.28 7.77
CA SER A 268 -6.79 -15.90 7.67
C SER A 268 -7.22 -14.91 8.74
N THR A 269 -6.49 -14.80 9.85
CA THR A 269 -6.83 -13.94 10.98
C THR A 269 -5.75 -12.91 11.34
N SER A 270 -4.61 -12.95 10.67
CA SER A 270 -3.51 -11.98 10.88
C SER A 270 -3.26 -11.09 9.66
N ARG A 271 -2.65 -9.91 9.88
CA ARG A 271 -2.25 -8.95 8.84
C ARG A 271 -0.89 -8.35 9.10
N LEU A 272 -0.08 -8.29 8.04
CA LEU A 272 1.12 -7.48 8.02
C LEU A 272 0.75 -6.01 7.97
N THR A 273 1.46 -5.20 8.76
CA THR A 273 1.29 -3.76 8.80
C THR A 273 2.62 -3.10 9.13
N MET A 274 2.63 -1.77 9.08
CA MET A 274 3.74 -0.96 9.53
C MET A 274 3.35 -0.31 10.85
N HIS A 275 4.23 -0.38 11.84
CA HIS A 275 4.06 0.32 13.11
C HIS A 275 5.41 0.89 13.54
N GLU A 276 5.46 2.18 13.85
CA GLU A 276 6.70 2.89 14.23
C GLU A 276 7.86 2.63 13.24
N ASP A 277 7.57 2.72 11.94
CA ASP A 277 8.52 2.44 10.84
C ASP A 277 9.17 1.04 10.87
N LYS A 278 8.57 0.09 11.59
CA LYS A 278 8.98 -1.31 11.62
C LYS A 278 7.90 -2.22 11.06
N LEU A 279 8.32 -3.37 10.55
CA LEU A 279 7.39 -4.43 10.19
C LEU A 279 6.71 -4.92 11.46
N ALA A 280 5.39 -4.96 11.40
CA ALA A 280 4.55 -5.43 12.47
C ALA A 280 3.50 -6.40 11.95
N VAL A 281 2.97 -7.18 12.87
CA VAL A 281 1.84 -8.03 12.61
C VAL A 281 0.76 -7.81 13.64
N LEU A 282 -0.46 -7.64 13.14
CA LEU A 282 -1.68 -7.76 13.91
C LEU A 282 -2.23 -9.17 13.77
N SER A 283 -2.47 -9.85 14.90
CA SER A 283 -3.11 -11.16 14.93
C SER A 283 -4.42 -11.08 15.69
N CYS A 284 -5.50 -11.59 15.10
CA CYS A 284 -6.80 -11.72 15.74
C CYS A 284 -7.07 -13.20 16.03
N PHE A 285 -7.52 -13.52 17.23
CA PHE A 285 -7.98 -14.87 17.56
C PHE A 285 -9.17 -14.82 18.51
N ALA A 286 -9.98 -15.87 18.48
CA ALA A 286 -11.15 -16.01 19.33
C ALA A 286 -10.93 -17.11 20.37
N THR A 287 -11.39 -16.89 21.60
CA THR A 287 -11.43 -17.93 22.63
C THR A 287 -12.71 -18.76 22.51
N GLN A 288 -12.77 -19.87 23.24
CA GLN A 288 -13.96 -20.74 23.30
C GLN A 288 -15.22 -19.98 23.77
N ASP A 289 -15.04 -18.94 24.58
CA ASP A 289 -16.12 -18.09 25.10
C ASP A 289 -16.59 -17.01 24.09
N SER A 290 -16.20 -17.12 22.82
CA SER A 290 -16.53 -16.17 21.73
C SER A 290 -16.01 -14.74 21.92
N GLU A 291 -15.07 -14.54 22.84
CA GLU A 291 -14.32 -13.30 22.96
C GLU A 291 -13.21 -13.26 21.91
N SER A 292 -12.92 -12.08 21.37
CA SER A 292 -11.84 -11.89 20.39
C SER A 292 -10.74 -11.02 20.96
N PHE A 293 -9.50 -11.39 20.68
CA PHE A 293 -8.30 -10.69 21.13
C PHE A 293 -7.49 -10.25 19.92
N ILE A 294 -6.81 -9.11 20.08
CA ILE A 294 -5.87 -8.59 19.11
C ILE A 294 -4.50 -8.50 19.76
N GLU A 295 -3.52 -9.11 19.13
CA GLU A 295 -2.12 -8.95 19.49
C GLU A 295 -1.36 -8.18 18.42
N LEU A 296 -0.43 -7.34 18.86
CA LEU A 296 0.53 -6.64 18.01
C LEU A 296 1.93 -7.17 18.28
N TRP A 297 2.55 -7.72 17.24
CA TRP A 297 3.91 -8.21 17.23
C TRP A 297 4.76 -7.32 16.35
N MET A 298 5.97 -6.99 16.78
CA MET A 298 6.91 -6.16 16.03
C MET A 298 8.25 -6.86 15.85
N MET A 299 8.83 -6.69 14.67
CA MET A 299 10.16 -7.19 14.35
C MET A 299 11.20 -6.29 15.01
N GLU A 300 12.15 -6.85 15.76
CA GLU A 300 13.01 -6.04 16.65
C GLU A 300 14.23 -5.46 15.94
N ASP A 301 14.96 -6.30 15.20
CA ASP A 301 16.34 -6.06 14.75
C ASP A 301 16.48 -5.88 13.23
N GLY A 302 15.36 -5.87 12.50
CA GLY A 302 15.37 -5.74 11.03
C GLY A 302 15.97 -6.94 10.29
N SER A 303 16.56 -7.91 10.99
CA SER A 303 17.16 -9.12 10.41
C SER A 303 16.12 -10.19 10.06
N GLY A 304 14.97 -10.12 10.72
CA GLY A 304 13.85 -11.06 10.57
C GLY A 304 13.95 -12.23 11.55
N ALA A 305 14.97 -12.25 12.41
CA ALA A 305 15.21 -13.36 13.33
C ALA A 305 14.39 -13.27 14.63
N SER A 306 14.01 -12.07 15.08
CA SER A 306 13.28 -11.91 16.35
C SER A 306 12.04 -11.02 16.26
N TRP A 307 11.03 -11.44 17.00
CA TRP A 307 9.74 -10.77 17.15
C TRP A 307 9.45 -10.55 18.62
N ALA A 308 8.90 -9.38 18.96
CA ALA A 308 8.41 -9.09 20.29
C ALA A 308 6.93 -8.72 20.24
N LYS A 309 6.15 -9.34 21.13
CA LYS A 309 4.79 -8.89 21.42
C LYS A 309 4.86 -7.54 22.14
N LYS A 310 4.26 -6.52 21.54
CA LYS A 310 4.21 -5.17 22.12
C LYS A 310 2.87 -4.84 22.76
N TYR A 311 1.80 -5.52 22.32
CA TYR A 311 0.46 -5.27 22.84
C TYR A 311 -0.43 -6.51 22.73
N SER A 312 -1.34 -6.63 23.69
CA SER A 312 -2.46 -7.57 23.69
C SER A 312 -3.69 -6.80 24.17
N SER A 313 -4.79 -6.87 23.43
CA SER A 313 -6.02 -6.20 23.80
C SER A 313 -6.70 -6.87 24.99
N CYS A 314 -7.55 -6.10 25.68
CA CYS A 314 -8.64 -6.68 26.47
C CYS A 314 -9.60 -7.48 25.57
N PRO A 315 -10.43 -8.37 26.12
CA PRO A 315 -11.47 -9.06 25.36
C PRO A 315 -12.35 -8.07 24.60
N ILE A 316 -12.46 -8.28 23.28
CA ILE A 316 -13.30 -7.47 22.41
C ILE A 316 -14.57 -8.27 22.10
N PRO A 317 -15.75 -7.64 22.20
CA PRO A 317 -16.98 -8.32 21.82
C PRO A 317 -16.94 -8.67 20.32
N ARG A 318 -17.00 -9.97 20.02
CA ARG A 318 -17.19 -10.57 18.67
C ARG A 318 -16.00 -10.42 17.71
N VAL A 319 -16.03 -11.27 16.67
CA VAL A 319 -14.99 -11.40 15.64
C VAL A 319 -14.81 -10.09 14.86
N VAL A 320 -13.72 -9.40 15.19
CA VAL A 320 -13.18 -8.34 14.34
C VAL A 320 -12.65 -9.01 13.07
N ARG A 321 -13.21 -8.64 11.92
CA ARG A 321 -12.68 -9.09 10.63
C ARG A 321 -11.29 -8.53 10.40
N PRO A 322 -10.39 -9.28 9.73
CA PRO A 322 -8.96 -9.04 9.76
C PRO A 322 -8.53 -7.91 8.82
N VAL A 323 -9.38 -6.94 8.48
CA VAL A 323 -8.91 -5.75 7.78
C VAL A 323 -8.38 -4.82 8.84
N MET A 324 -7.10 -5.00 9.14
CA MET A 324 -6.44 -4.37 10.26
C MET A 324 -5.17 -3.67 9.81
N THR A 325 -5.02 -2.41 10.24
CA THR A 325 -3.75 -1.68 10.13
C THR A 325 -3.54 -0.91 11.42
N THR A 326 -2.31 -0.50 11.71
CA THR A 326 -2.12 0.55 12.72
C THR A 326 -2.40 1.92 12.12
N TRP A 327 -2.65 2.94 12.95
CA TRP A 327 -2.79 4.35 12.57
C TRP A 327 -2.73 5.22 13.82
N MET A 328 -1.80 6.19 13.91
CA MET A 328 -1.66 7.11 15.04
C MET A 328 -1.74 6.43 16.43
N ASN A 329 -0.99 5.33 16.62
CA ASN A 329 -1.02 4.51 17.84
C ASN A 329 -2.38 3.84 18.16
N GLN A 330 -3.19 3.62 17.14
CA GLN A 330 -4.45 2.90 17.21
C GLN A 330 -4.44 1.76 16.21
N ILE A 331 -5.26 0.75 16.47
CA ILE A 331 -5.52 -0.34 15.55
C ILE A 331 -6.85 -0.04 14.88
N VAL A 332 -6.83 0.08 13.55
CA VAL A 332 -8.00 0.32 12.73
C VAL A 332 -8.53 -1.02 12.28
N CYS A 333 -9.81 -1.28 12.53
CA CYS A 333 -10.47 -2.52 12.19
C CYS A 333 -11.70 -2.23 11.33
N ASP A 334 -11.81 -2.85 10.16
CA ASP A 334 -13.07 -2.89 9.40
C ASP A 334 -13.88 -4.12 9.80
N GLY A 335 -14.91 -3.90 10.60
CA GLY A 335 -15.76 -4.94 11.19
C GLY A 335 -17.12 -4.38 11.59
N GLY A 336 -18.17 -4.81 10.88
CA GLY A 336 -19.56 -4.46 11.17
C GLY A 336 -20.41 -5.71 11.44
N GLU A 337 -21.44 -5.54 12.27
CA GLU A 337 -22.46 -6.55 12.52
C GLU A 337 -23.15 -6.94 11.20
N LYS A 338 -23.42 -8.25 11.01
CA LYS A 338 -24.26 -8.72 9.91
C LYS A 338 -25.71 -8.24 10.01
N GLU A 339 -26.10 -7.59 11.10
CA GLU A 339 -27.48 -7.20 11.38
C GLU A 339 -28.03 -6.20 10.35
N HIS A 340 -27.16 -5.41 9.71
CA HIS A 340 -27.56 -4.53 8.60
C HIS A 340 -26.57 -4.59 7.41
N TYR A 341 -26.96 -5.28 6.33
CA TYR A 341 -26.19 -5.42 5.09
C TYR A 341 -25.69 -4.10 4.46
N ASN A 342 -26.25 -2.96 4.86
CA ASN A 342 -26.01 -1.63 4.29
C ASN A 342 -25.10 -0.72 5.16
N GLN A 343 -24.66 -1.14 6.33
CA GLN A 343 -23.76 -0.34 7.18
C GLN A 343 -22.42 -1.03 7.36
N GLN A 344 -21.34 -0.29 7.10
CA GLN A 344 -19.96 -0.70 7.39
C GLN A 344 -19.51 0.09 8.61
N LYS A 345 -18.81 -0.57 9.53
CA LYS A 345 -18.34 0.06 10.78
C LYS A 345 -16.83 -0.04 10.82
N ILE A 346 -16.17 1.12 10.91
CA ILE A 346 -14.75 1.17 11.24
C ILE A 346 -14.63 1.33 12.75
N THR A 347 -13.77 0.54 13.35
CA THR A 347 -13.49 0.57 14.77
C THR A 347 -12.03 0.93 15.00
N LEU A 348 -11.78 1.83 15.94
CA LEU A 348 -10.46 2.25 16.38
C LEU A 348 -10.24 1.73 17.80
N LEU A 349 -9.20 0.92 17.97
CA LEU A 349 -8.74 0.44 19.27
C LEU A 349 -7.48 1.21 19.66
N ASN A 350 -7.53 1.95 20.76
CA ASN A 350 -6.37 2.66 21.26
C ASN A 350 -5.42 1.69 21.97
N ILE A 351 -4.18 1.61 21.50
CA ILE A 351 -3.17 0.66 22.02
C ILE A 351 -2.79 1.00 23.47
N SER A 352 -2.77 2.29 23.85
CA SER A 352 -2.38 2.73 25.19
C SER A 352 -3.52 2.64 26.21
N THR A 353 -4.77 2.92 25.81
CA THR A 353 -5.90 2.99 26.73
C THR A 353 -6.84 1.78 26.66
N ASN A 354 -6.68 0.89 25.68
CA ASN A 354 -7.64 -0.16 25.33
C ASN A 354 -9.05 0.35 24.98
N GLU A 355 -9.23 1.66 24.79
CA GLU A 355 -10.54 2.22 24.42
C GLU A 355 -10.91 1.87 22.99
N LEU A 356 -12.14 1.40 22.80
CA LEU A 356 -12.74 1.10 21.51
C LEU A 356 -13.67 2.23 21.08
N LYS A 357 -13.45 2.79 19.88
CA LYS A 357 -14.33 3.82 19.28
C LYS A 357 -14.82 3.37 17.93
N ALA A 358 -16.12 3.54 17.69
CA ALA A 358 -16.78 3.05 16.50
C ALA A 358 -17.30 4.19 15.62
N PHE A 359 -17.15 4.04 14.30
CA PHE A 359 -17.57 5.00 13.30
C PHE A 359 -18.40 4.30 12.24
N ASN A 360 -19.64 4.78 12.05
CA ASN A 360 -20.56 4.22 11.07
C ASN A 360 -20.32 4.86 9.69
N ILE A 361 -20.30 4.03 8.66
CA ILE A 361 -20.12 4.42 7.27
C ILE A 361 -21.23 3.78 6.45
N ASN A 362 -21.89 4.59 5.62
CA ASN A 362 -22.90 4.09 4.70
C ASN A 362 -22.22 3.22 3.64
N ARG A 363 -22.64 1.97 3.52
CA ARG A 363 -22.13 1.06 2.48
C ARG A 363 -22.80 1.42 1.16
N CYS A 364 -22.02 1.84 0.16
CA CYS A 364 -22.55 2.04 -1.18
C CYS A 364 -22.49 0.72 -1.97
N GLY A 365 -23.57 -0.08 -1.90
CA GLY A 365 -23.82 -1.23 -2.78
C GLY A 365 -23.89 -2.61 -2.09
N ARG A 366 -24.55 -3.58 -2.74
CA ARG A 366 -24.80 -4.97 -2.27
C ARG A 366 -23.58 -5.91 -2.40
N GLY A 367 -22.36 -5.42 -2.16
CA GLY A 367 -21.14 -6.23 -2.32
C GLY A 367 -20.66 -6.81 -0.99
N ASN A 368 -20.38 -8.12 -0.92
CA ASN A 368 -19.83 -8.81 0.26
C ASN A 368 -18.31 -8.61 0.49
N GLY A 369 -17.63 -7.78 -0.31
CA GLY A 369 -16.19 -7.56 -0.16
C GLY A 369 -15.85 -6.92 1.18
N SER A 370 -14.85 -7.47 1.87
CA SER A 370 -14.10 -6.76 2.91
C SER A 370 -13.42 -5.55 2.27
N GLY A 371 -13.48 -4.38 2.90
CA GLY A 371 -12.71 -3.24 2.43
C GLY A 371 -11.21 -3.49 2.63
N SER A 372 -10.36 -2.72 1.97
CA SER A 372 -8.94 -2.64 2.33
C SER A 372 -8.66 -1.21 2.81
N ILE A 373 -7.80 -1.07 3.82
CA ILE A 373 -7.45 0.21 4.43
C ILE A 373 -5.98 0.49 4.15
N TYR A 374 -5.69 1.69 3.67
CA TYR A 374 -4.34 2.14 3.34
C TYR A 374 -4.04 3.47 4.00
N TYR A 375 -2.78 3.70 4.38
CA TYR A 375 -2.32 5.05 4.66
C TYR A 375 -2.29 5.87 3.37
N HIS A 376 -2.75 7.10 3.42
CA HIS A 376 -2.65 8.01 2.29
C HIS A 376 -2.16 9.38 2.73
N ALA A 377 -1.23 9.91 1.96
CA ALA A 377 -0.75 11.28 2.04
C ALA A 377 -0.78 11.85 0.62
N GLU A 378 -1.06 13.13 0.47
CA GLU A 378 -0.90 13.78 -0.82
C GLU A 378 0.60 13.95 -1.11
N SER A 379 1.02 13.84 -2.38
CA SER A 379 2.43 14.07 -2.74
C SER A 379 2.62 14.73 -4.09
N LEU A 380 3.79 15.34 -4.27
CA LEU A 380 4.24 15.95 -5.52
C LEU A 380 5.00 14.97 -6.44
N VAL A 381 5.08 13.69 -6.07
CA VAL A 381 5.85 12.68 -6.79
C VAL A 381 5.36 12.55 -8.23
N PRO A 382 6.21 12.81 -9.24
CA PRO A 382 5.84 12.65 -10.63
C PRO A 382 5.83 11.17 -10.99
N ILE A 383 4.88 10.77 -11.83
CA ILE A 383 4.85 9.40 -12.38
C ILE A 383 5.10 9.34 -13.89
N GLY A 384 5.26 10.50 -14.54
CA GLY A 384 5.52 10.58 -15.99
C GLY A 384 4.33 10.13 -16.84
N GLY A 385 3.12 10.19 -16.29
CA GLY A 385 1.87 9.77 -16.93
C GLY A 385 1.12 10.89 -17.65
N LYS A 386 -0.04 10.57 -18.24
CA LYS A 386 -0.97 11.58 -18.78
C LYS A 386 -1.62 12.32 -17.60
N LYS A 387 -1.75 13.64 -17.72
CA LYS A 387 -2.56 14.45 -16.80
C LYS A 387 -4.04 14.36 -17.20
N LEU A 388 -4.91 14.13 -16.21
CA LEU A 388 -6.36 14.05 -16.39
C LEU A 388 -7.07 15.38 -16.14
#